data_AF-A0A1G1SU79-F1
#
_entry.id   AF-A0A1G1SU79-F1
#
_cell.length_a   1.000
_cell.length_b   1.000
_cell.length_c   1.000
_cell.angle_alpha   90.00
_cell.angle_beta   90.00
_cell.angle_gamma   90.00
#
_symmetry.space_group_name_H-M   'P 1'
#
loop_
_entity.id
_entity.type
_entity.pdbx_description
1 polymer ?
#
loop_
_entity_poly.entity_id
_entity_poly.type
_entity_poly.pdbx_seq_one_letter_code
_entity_poly.pdbx_strand_id
1 'polypeptide(L)'
;MTRKKYTPAFKAECVRQVAAGARQTDVARAQGLSPALLGRWQRQALAEAVPSSSERDEIKRLRAELKRVEQERDILKKVVTIFAQPPQR
;
A
#
# COMPACT_ATOMS: atom_id res chain seq x y z
N MET A 1 3.63 -32.84 18.02
CA MET A 1 4.68 -31.97 17.44
C MET A 1 4.33 -30.51 17.68
N THR A 2 5.21 -29.75 18.33
CA THR A 2 5.03 -28.32 18.59
C THR A 2 5.37 -27.49 17.35
N ARG A 3 4.43 -26.65 16.91
CA ARG A 3 4.62 -25.78 15.74
C ARG A 3 5.53 -24.61 16.11
N LYS A 4 6.69 -24.51 15.47
CA LYS A 4 7.59 -23.35 15.60
C LYS A 4 6.82 -22.07 15.25
N LYS A 5 6.81 -21.09 16.17
CA LYS A 5 6.24 -19.76 15.95
C LYS A 5 7.34 -18.81 15.52
N TYR A 6 7.05 -18.00 14.51
CA TYR A 6 7.95 -16.97 13.99
C TYR A 6 7.30 -15.60 14.21
N THR A 7 8.10 -14.61 14.57
CA THR A 7 7.61 -13.24 14.76
C THR A 7 7.13 -12.64 13.43
N PRO A 8 6.15 -11.71 13.45
CA PRO A 8 5.69 -11.04 12.24
C PRO A 8 6.82 -10.33 11.50
N ALA A 9 7.70 -9.62 12.23
CA ALA A 9 8.85 -8.91 11.66
C ALA A 9 9.79 -9.85 10.91
N PHE A 10 10.11 -11.03 11.49
CA PHE A 10 10.97 -12.02 10.84
C PHE A 10 10.34 -12.60 9.56
N LYS A 11 9.03 -12.86 9.57
CA LYS A 11 8.33 -13.30 8.35
C LYS A 11 8.39 -12.24 7.25
N ALA A 12 8.10 -10.99 7.62
CA ALA A 12 8.12 -9.86 6.68
C ALA A 12 9.52 -9.65 6.08
N GLU A 13 10.58 -9.78 6.88
CA GLU A 13 11.97 -9.74 6.43
C GLU A 13 12.26 -10.78 5.35
N CYS A 14 11.93 -12.05 5.62
CA CYS A 14 12.17 -13.14 4.67
C CYS A 14 11.40 -12.94 3.36
N VAL A 15 10.14 -12.52 3.45
CA VAL A 15 9.32 -12.23 2.26
C VAL A 15 9.90 -11.06 1.48
N ARG A 16 10.36 -10.01 2.16
CA ARG A 16 10.96 -8.82 1.53
C ARG A 16 12.23 -9.15 0.76
N GLN A 17 13.11 -9.99 1.32
CA GLN A 17 14.34 -10.41 0.62
C GLN A 17 14.03 -11.13 -0.69
N VAL A 18 13.04 -12.03 -0.69
CA VAL A 18 12.63 -12.71 -1.93
C VAL A 18 11.95 -11.74 -2.90
N ALA A 19 11.14 -10.81 -2.40
CA ALA A 19 10.53 -9.76 -3.22
C ALA A 19 11.57 -8.81 -3.85
N ALA A 20 12.72 -8.60 -3.18
CA ALA A 20 13.85 -7.84 -3.69
C ALA A 20 14.71 -8.61 -4.73
N GLY A 21 14.32 -9.85 -5.08
CA GLY A 21 14.95 -10.66 -6.13
C GLY A 21 15.82 -11.81 -5.63
N ALA A 22 15.98 -11.99 -4.32
CA ALA A 22 16.70 -13.15 -3.81
C ALA A 22 15.95 -14.45 -4.10
N ARG A 23 16.68 -15.54 -4.39
CA ARG A 23 16.05 -16.83 -4.66
C ARG A 23 15.43 -17.39 -3.37
N GLN A 24 14.17 -17.80 -3.43
CA GLN A 24 13.42 -18.34 -2.28
C GLN A 24 14.16 -19.49 -1.57
N THR A 25 14.81 -20.38 -2.32
CA THR A 25 15.56 -21.51 -1.75
C THR A 25 16.75 -21.05 -0.92
N ASP A 26 17.40 -19.98 -1.34
CA ASP A 26 18.64 -19.49 -0.75
C ASP A 26 18.31 -18.72 0.53
N VAL A 27 17.27 -17.89 0.50
CA VAL A 27 16.71 -17.23 1.69
C VAL A 27 16.22 -18.28 2.70
N ALA A 28 15.48 -19.30 2.25
CA ALA A 28 15.01 -20.36 3.14
C ALA A 28 16.18 -21.10 3.81
N ARG A 29 17.21 -21.47 3.05
CA ARG A 29 18.41 -22.13 3.58
C ARG A 29 19.15 -21.25 4.57
N ALA A 30 19.41 -19.98 4.24
CA ALA A 30 20.13 -19.03 5.09
C ALA A 30 19.42 -18.80 6.43
N GLN A 31 18.09 -18.82 6.43
CA GLN A 31 17.26 -18.58 7.61
C GLN A 31 16.82 -19.88 8.33
N GLY A 32 17.28 -21.05 7.89
CA GLY A 32 16.91 -22.35 8.48
C GLY A 32 15.43 -22.71 8.33
N LEU A 33 14.78 -22.22 7.28
CA LEU A 33 13.37 -22.43 6.96
C LEU A 33 13.21 -23.49 5.86
N SER A 34 12.04 -24.13 5.82
CA SER A 34 11.66 -24.91 4.64
C SER A 34 11.23 -23.96 3.51
N PRO A 35 11.63 -24.20 2.24
CA PRO A 35 11.18 -23.39 1.11
C PRO A 35 9.66 -23.33 1.01
N ALA A 36 8.96 -24.44 1.30
CA ALA A 36 7.50 -24.50 1.26
C ALA A 36 6.84 -23.54 2.26
N LEU A 37 7.42 -23.37 3.46
CA LEU A 37 6.93 -22.44 4.47
C LEU A 37 7.07 -21.00 3.99
N LEU A 38 8.25 -20.64 3.48
CA LEU A 38 8.50 -19.30 2.94
C LEU A 38 7.57 -18.98 1.76
N GLY A 39 7.38 -19.93 0.84
CA GLY A 39 6.41 -19.78 -0.25
C GLY A 39 4.96 -19.58 0.23
N ARG A 40 4.59 -20.18 1.38
CA ARG A 40 3.27 -19.94 2.00
C ARG A 40 3.14 -18.52 2.52
N TRP A 41 4.19 -17.97 3.13
CA TRP A 41 4.21 -16.59 3.61
C TRP A 41 4.16 -15.58 2.47
N GLN A 42 4.84 -15.85 1.35
CA GLN A 42 4.76 -14.99 0.16
C GLN A 42 3.34 -14.93 -0.39
N ARG A 43 2.65 -16.07 -0.51
CA ARG A 43 1.25 -16.10 -0.97
C ARG A 43 0.32 -15.35 -0.03
N GLN A 44 0.53 -15.49 1.28
CA GLN A 44 -0.25 -14.78 2.28
C GLN A 44 -0.01 -13.27 2.18
N ALA A 45 1.25 -12.83 2.10
CA ALA A 45 1.59 -11.42 1.95
C ALA A 45 1.02 -10.83 0.65
N LEU A 46 1.01 -11.59 -0.44
CA LEU A 46 0.40 -11.15 -1.70
C LEU A 46 -1.12 -11.02 -1.57
N ALA A 47 -1.79 -11.95 -0.88
CA ALA A 47 -3.22 -11.88 -0.64
C ALA A 47 -3.60 -10.68 0.25
N GLU A 48 -2.77 -10.37 1.26
CA GLU A 48 -2.95 -9.21 2.14
C GLU A 48 -2.64 -7.87 1.42
N ALA A 49 -1.79 -7.89 0.39
CA ALA A 49 -1.46 -6.70 -0.40
C ALA A 49 -2.57 -6.30 -1.39
N VAL A 50 -3.48 -7.22 -1.73
CA VAL A 50 -4.63 -6.91 -2.60
C VAL A 50 -5.73 -6.29 -1.75
N PRO A 51 -6.12 -5.03 -2.00
CA PRO A 51 -7.19 -4.41 -1.25
C PRO A 51 -8.49 -5.19 -1.47
N SER A 52 -9.21 -5.43 -0.37
CA SER A 52 -10.54 -6.02 -0.40
C SER A 52 -11.52 -5.20 -1.26
N SER A 53 -12.67 -5.79 -1.62
CA SER A 53 -13.70 -5.04 -2.37
C SER A 53 -14.15 -3.78 -1.62
N SER A 54 -14.38 -3.89 -0.31
CA SER A 54 -14.76 -2.75 0.53
C SER A 54 -13.68 -1.67 0.59
N GLU A 55 -12.40 -2.04 0.72
CA GLU A 55 -11.30 -1.07 0.67
C GLU A 55 -11.21 -0.39 -0.70
N ARG A 56 -11.43 -1.12 -1.80
CA ARG A 56 -11.46 -0.53 -3.15
C ARG A 56 -12.60 0.48 -3.33
N ASP A 57 -13.79 0.16 -2.80
CA ASP A 57 -14.94 1.05 -2.86
C ASP A 57 -14.71 2.32 -2.03
N GLU A 58 -14.11 2.20 -0.86
CA GLU A 58 -13.75 3.35 -0.03
C GLU A 58 -12.67 4.20 -0.70
N ILE A 59 -11.64 3.59 -1.30
CA ILE A 59 -10.64 4.33 -2.11
C ILE A 59 -11.31 5.12 -3.23
N LYS A 60 -12.30 4.52 -3.92
CA LYS A 60 -13.04 5.20 -4.99
C LYS A 60 -13.85 6.38 -4.44
N ARG A 61 -14.54 6.20 -3.31
CA ARG A 61 -15.28 7.26 -2.62
C ARG A 61 -14.37 8.40 -2.20
N LEU A 62 -13.26 8.10 -1.53
CA LEU A 62 -12.29 9.09 -1.07
C LEU A 62 -11.68 9.88 -2.23
N ARG A 63 -11.38 9.23 -3.36
CA ARG A 63 -10.91 9.92 -4.58
C ARG A 63 -11.96 10.87 -5.16
N ALA A 64 -13.24 10.47 -5.16
CA ALA A 64 -14.32 11.33 -5.63
C ALA A 64 -14.49 12.57 -4.74
N GLU A 65 -14.43 12.37 -3.42
CA GLU A 65 -14.52 13.46 -2.46
C GLU A 65 -13.33 14.41 -2.53
N LEU A 66 -12.11 13.87 -2.64
CA LEU A 66 -10.92 14.68 -2.83
C LEU A 66 -11.03 15.58 -4.07
N LYS A 67 -11.48 15.01 -5.19
CA LYS A 67 -11.71 15.77 -6.44
C LYS A 67 -12.74 16.87 -6.26
N ARG A 68 -13.82 16.61 -5.52
CA ARG A 68 -14.86 17.61 -5.20
C ARG A 68 -14.26 18.78 -4.42
N VAL A 69 -13.55 18.48 -3.34
CA VAL A 69 -12.91 19.49 -2.47
C VAL A 69 -11.86 20.29 -3.25
N GLU A 70 -11.07 19.65 -4.11
CA GLU A 70 -10.11 20.34 -4.96
C GLU A 70 -10.77 21.33 -5.92
N GLN A 71 -11.89 20.94 -6.53
CA GLN A 71 -12.67 21.83 -7.40
C GLN A 71 -13.24 23.03 -6.65
N GLU A 72 -13.85 22.81 -5.48
CA GLU A 72 -14.38 23.89 -4.63
C GLU A 72 -13.28 24.88 -4.24
N ARG A 73 -12.12 24.37 -3.81
CA ARG A 73 -10.94 25.18 -3.50
C ARG A 73 -10.49 26.00 -4.72
N ASP A 74 -10.44 25.39 -5.89
CA ASP A 74 -9.95 26.06 -7.09
C ASP A 74 -10.93 27.12 -7.61
N ILE A 75 -12.24 26.91 -7.44
CA ILE A 75 -13.26 27.93 -7.68
C ILE A 75 -13.04 29.12 -6.72
N LEU A 76 -12.90 28.86 -5.42
CA LEU A 76 -12.68 29.92 -4.43
C LEU A 76 -11.41 30.72 -4.74
N LYS A 77 -10.31 30.06 -5.12
CA LYS A 77 -9.08 30.73 -5.54
C LYS A 77 -9.31 31.66 -6.74
N LYS A 78 -10.03 31.19 -7.77
CA LYS A 78 -10.35 32.01 -8.95
C LYS A 78 -11.18 33.24 -8.56
N VAL A 79 -12.18 33.06 -7.71
CA VAL A 79 -13.05 34.14 -7.22
C VAL A 79 -12.22 35.20 -6.47
N VAL A 80 -11.40 34.79 -5.50
CA VAL A 80 -10.53 35.71 -4.75
C VAL A 80 -9.61 36.49 -5.69
N THR A 81 -9.00 35.83 -6.68
CA THR A 81 -8.13 36.50 -7.64
C THR A 81 -8.86 37.58 -8.44
N ILE A 82 -10.09 37.32 -8.89
CA ILE A 82 -10.90 38.31 -9.63
C ILE A 82 -11.20 39.52 -8.74
N PHE A 83 -11.63 39.28 -7.49
CA PHE A 83 -11.98 40.36 -6.56
C PHE A 83 -10.77 41.14 -6.03
N ALA A 84 -9.56 40.56 -6.07
CA ALA A 84 -8.32 41.22 -5.66
C ALA A 84 -7.68 42.07 -6.78
N GLN A 85 -8.16 41.99 -8.04
CA GLN A 85 -7.63 42.84 -9.11
C GLN A 85 -8.21 44.26 -9.02
N PRO A 86 -7.38 45.32 -9.09
CA PRO A 86 -7.88 46.69 -9.13
C PRO A 86 -8.66 46.94 -10.43
N PRO A 87 -9.69 47.82 -10.41
CA PRO A 87 -10.48 48.11 -11.60
C PRO A 87 -9.57 48.67 -12.71
N GLN A 88 -9.64 48.02 -13.89
CA GLN A 88 -8.96 48.49 -15.09
C GLN A 88 -9.64 49.80 -15.53
N ARG A 89 -8.95 50.93 -15.35
CA ARG A 89 -9.35 52.26 -15.85
C ARG A 89 -8.79 52.50 -17.23
#